data_AF-A0A378H1Z6-F1
#
_entry.id   AF-A0A378H1Z6-F1
#
_cell.length_a   1.000
_cell.length_b   1.000
_cell.length_c   1.000
_cell.angle_alpha   90.00
_cell.angle_beta   90.00
_cell.angle_gamma   90.00
#
_symmetry.space_group_name_H-M   'P 1'
#
loop_
_entity.id
_entity.type
_entity.pdbx_description
1 polymer ?
#
loop_
_entity_poly.entity_id
_entity_poly.type
_entity_poly.pdbx_seq_one_letter_code
_entity_poly.pdbx_strand_id
1 'polypeptide(L)' 'MTYQWWVGACNELTQDNLDPISKTPETKYCAVKVEAIADQQWAERYAWTAYSDMKARLKAAADV' A
#
# COMPACT_ATOMS: atom_id res chain seq x y z
N MET A 1 -7.63 4.16 -6.26
CA MET A 1 -6.98 3.09 -5.46
C MET A 1 -7.96 2.62 -4.38
N THR A 2 -7.78 1.43 -3.81
CA THR A 2 -8.68 0.90 -2.77
C THR A 2 -7.90 0.30 -1.59
N TYR A 3 -8.48 0.31 -0.39
CA TYR A 3 -7.79 0.06 0.89
C TYR A 3 -7.57 -1.41 1.24
N GLN A 4 -8.05 -2.36 0.42
CA GLN A 4 -8.05 -3.78 0.75
C GLN A 4 -6.69 -4.47 0.51
N TRP A 5 -5.75 -3.79 -0.14
CA TRP A 5 -4.50 -4.39 -0.59
C TRP A 5 -3.37 -4.14 0.40
N TRP A 6 -2.60 -5.19 0.69
CA TRP A 6 -1.40 -5.09 1.54
C TRP A 6 -0.16 -4.65 0.77
N VAL A 7 -0.01 -5.07 -0.49
CA VAL A 7 1.02 -4.54 -1.40
C VAL A 7 0.39 -3.41 -2.20
N GLY A 8 1.04 -2.24 -2.24
CA GLY A 8 0.46 -1.04 -2.83
C GLY A 8 -0.67 -0.44 -1.99
N ALA A 9 -0.49 -0.45 -0.66
CA ALA A 9 -1.48 -0.01 0.30
C ALA A 9 -1.77 1.49 0.13
N CYS A 10 -2.97 1.82 -0.37
CA CYS A 10 -3.26 3.20 -0.76
C CYS A 10 -3.33 4.19 0.40
N ASN A 11 -3.54 3.68 1.60
CA ASN A 11 -3.50 4.45 2.84
C ASN A 11 -2.10 4.97 3.20
N GLU A 12 -1.03 4.43 2.61
CA GLU A 12 0.31 5.02 2.73
C GLU A 12 0.38 6.44 2.15
N LEU A 13 -0.59 6.82 1.31
CA LEU A 13 -0.67 8.15 0.68
C LEU A 13 -1.76 9.04 1.27
N THR A 14 -2.75 8.48 1.99
CA THR A 14 -4.01 9.20 2.28
C THR A 14 -4.28 9.41 3.77
N GLN A 15 -3.43 8.97 4.71
CA GLN A 15 -3.78 8.98 6.15
C GLN A 15 -3.34 10.22 6.94
N ASP A 16 -2.52 11.11 6.37
CA ASP A 16 -1.85 12.15 7.15
C ASP A 16 -2.72 13.36 7.48
N ASN A 17 -3.79 13.61 6.72
CA ASN A 17 -4.65 14.77 6.94
C ASN A 17 -5.85 14.38 7.80
N LEU A 18 -5.90 14.88 9.03
CA LEU A 18 -6.98 14.64 9.99
C LEU A 18 -7.87 15.87 10.12
N ASP A 19 -9.18 15.66 10.11
CA ASP A 19 -10.16 16.68 10.45
C ASP A 19 -9.88 17.23 11.87
N PRO A 20 -9.80 18.57 12.06
CA PRO A 20 -9.38 19.16 13.32
C PRO A 20 -10.31 18.83 14.50
N ILE A 21 -11.59 18.53 14.24
CA ILE A 21 -12.63 18.31 15.26
C ILE A 21 -12.74 16.83 15.61
N SER A 22 -13.10 16.01 14.63
CA SER A 22 -13.41 14.59 14.79
C SER A 22 -12.19 13.68 14.75
N LYS A 23 -11.03 14.19 14.30
CA LYS A 23 -9.83 13.41 14.00
C LYS A 23 -10.05 12.34 12.94
N THR A 24 -11.09 12.47 12.11
CA THR A 24 -11.34 11.58 10.98
C THR A 24 -10.32 11.84 9.87
N PRO A 25 -9.65 10.81 9.31
CA PRO A 25 -8.72 10.99 8.20
C PRO A 25 -9.42 11.31 6.87
N GLU A 26 -8.80 12.17 6.07
CA GLU A 26 -9.20 12.48 4.70
C GLU A 26 -8.80 11.33 3.75
N THR A 27 -9.71 10.39 3.57
CA THR A 27 -9.49 9.17 2.77
C THR A 27 -10.01 9.25 1.35
N LYS A 28 -10.60 10.38 0.94
CA LYS A 28 -11.25 10.56 -0.36
C LYS A 28 -10.45 11.45 -1.29
N TYR A 29 -9.65 12.35 -0.76
CA TYR A 29 -8.80 13.23 -1.54
C TYR A 29 -7.32 13.05 -1.21
N CYS A 30 -6.51 12.73 -2.23
CA CYS A 30 -5.06 12.71 -2.15
C CYS A 30 -4.48 13.12 -3.50
N ALA A 31 -3.65 14.17 -3.52
CA ALA A 31 -2.97 14.61 -4.72
C ALA A 31 -1.80 13.67 -5.02
N VAL A 32 -1.85 12.98 -6.16
CA VAL A 32 -0.84 12.00 -6.57
C VAL A 32 -0.36 12.23 -8.00
N LYS A 33 0.86 11.80 -8.29
CA LYS A 33 1.41 11.75 -9.65
C LYS A 33 1.53 10.29 -10.07
N VAL A 34 0.97 9.96 -11.24
CA VAL A 34 1.08 8.61 -11.81
C VAL A 34 2.23 8.61 -12.82
N GLU A 35 3.11 7.62 -12.71
CA GLU A 35 4.27 7.46 -13.58
C GLU A 35 4.29 6.06 -14.19
N ALA A 36 4.69 5.98 -15.46
CA ALA A 36 4.82 4.71 -16.16
C ALA A 36 6.11 4.00 -15.74
N ILE A 37 6.01 2.71 -15.45
CA ILE A 37 7.19 1.85 -15.25
C ILE A 37 7.58 1.30 -16.62
N ALA A 38 8.79 1.59 -17.09
CA ALA A 38 9.23 1.15 -18.42
C ALA A 38 9.43 -0.38 -18.49
N ASP A 39 10.06 -0.97 -17.45
CA ASP A 39 10.28 -2.41 -17.36
C ASP A 39 9.11 -3.11 -16.66
N GLN A 40 8.14 -3.56 -17.45
CA GLN A 40 6.96 -4.27 -16.96
C GLN A 40 7.30 -5.65 -16.38
N GLN A 41 8.31 -6.34 -16.91
CA GLN A 41 8.70 -7.66 -16.40
C GLN A 41 9.30 -7.55 -14.99
N TRP A 42 10.09 -6.51 -14.76
CA TRP A 42 10.56 -6.19 -13.42
C TRP A 42 9.39 -5.87 -12.47
N ALA A 43 8.42 -5.07 -12.92
CA ALA A 43 7.28 -4.67 -12.09
C ALA A 43 6.43 -5.88 -11.64
N GLU A 44 6.16 -6.82 -12.55
CA GLU A 44 5.44 -8.06 -12.24
C GLU A 44 6.19 -8.92 -11.22
N ARG A 45 7.51 -9.09 -11.42
CA ARG A 45 8.37 -9.82 -10.48
C ARG A 45 8.38 -9.15 -9.10
N TYR A 46 8.51 -7.83 -9.07
CA TYR A 46 8.50 -7.06 -7.82
C TYR A 46 7.20 -7.26 -7.03
N ALA A 47 6.03 -7.16 -7.70
CA ALA A 47 4.74 -7.38 -7.04
C ALA A 47 4.63 -8.79 -6.43
N TRP A 48 5.09 -9.81 -7.16
CA TRP A 48 5.09 -11.19 -6.68
C TRP A 48 6.02 -11.39 -5.48
N THR A 49 7.24 -10.86 -5.55
CA THR A 49 8.23 -10.95 -4.47
C THR A 49 7.74 -10.23 -3.22
N ALA A 50 7.27 -8.98 -3.35
CA ALA A 50 6.76 -8.19 -2.22
C ALA A 50 5.61 -8.89 -1.48
N TYR A 51 4.68 -9.51 -2.22
CA TYR A 51 3.60 -10.29 -1.62
C TYR A 51 4.13 -11.54 -0.92
N SER A 52 5.01 -12.30 -1.58
CA SER A 52 5.55 -13.56 -1.06
C SER A 52 6.35 -13.34 0.23
N ASP A 53 7.19 -12.32 0.27
CA ASP A 53 8.01 -11.96 1.42
C ASP A 53 7.15 -11.55 2.61
N MET A 54 6.16 -10.69 2.37
CA MET A 54 5.24 -10.23 3.41
C MET A 54 4.39 -11.39 3.95
N LYS A 55 3.90 -12.29 3.08
CA LYS A 55 3.20 -13.51 3.50
C LYS A 55 4.08 -14.42 4.35
N ALA A 56 5.33 -14.65 3.94
CA ALA A 56 6.28 -15.48 4.68
C ALA A 56 6.58 -14.89 6.05
N ARG A 57 6.83 -13.57 6.13
CA ARG A 57 7.07 -12.85 7.38
C ARG A 57 5.89 -12.97 8.34
N LEU A 58 4.67 -12.74 7.86
CA LEU A 58 3.46 -12.82 8.69
C LEU A 58 3.20 -14.25 9.18
N LYS A 59 3.42 -15.25 8.32
CA LYS A 59 3.35 -16.66 8.72
C LYS A 59 4.35 -16.97 9.83
N ALA A 60 5.62 -16.62 9.64
CA ALA A 60 6.67 -16.88 10.62
C ALA A 60 6.38 -16.20 11.98
N ALA A 61 5.79 -15.01 11.97
CA ALA A 61 5.40 -14.30 13.20
C ALA A 61 4.21 -14.94 13.93
N ALA A 62 3.35 -15.68 13.22
CA ALA A 62 2.19 -16.37 13.81
C ALA A 62 2.53 -17.77 14.36
N ASP A 63 3.59 -18.39 13.83
CA ASP A 63 4.09 -19.71 14.26
C ASP A 63 4.99 -19.64 15.52
N VAL A 64 5.04 -18.49 16.22
CA VAL A 64 5.81 -18.25 17.46
C VAL A 64 4.97 -18.49 18.71
#